data_AF-A0A1F7JH85-F1
#
_entry.id   AF-A0A1F7JH85-F1
#
_cell.length_a   1.000
_cell.length_b   1.000
_cell.length_c   1.000
_cell.angle_alpha   90.00
_cell.angle_beta   90.00
_cell.angle_gamma   90.00
#
_symmetry.space_group_name_H-M   'P 1'
#
loop_
_entity.id
_entity.type
_entity.pdbx_description
1 polymer ?
#
loop_
_entity_poly.entity_id
_entity_poly.type
_entity_poly.pdbx_seq_one_letter_code
_entity_poly.pdbx_strand_id
1 'polypeptide(L)'
;MLCFVVPISAQTNSQYEANCDLCGYCKGVPKQEQPAEASWKRCRDCLYSKVKDYAMTDNMTLKGVPQPDSDHYYTMLGCLSTQPGEFAGQLTRILLSLVGGIAFLFFLYGAGVIATSQANAERLNYGKRLVYSALVGLLFVIFSTLIIRFIAADILKIPGFGG
;
A
#
# COMPACT_ATOMS: atom_id res chain seq x y z
N MET A 1 50.01 -49.27 12.89
CA MET A 1 49.81 -47.83 12.64
C MET A 1 48.33 -47.63 12.33
N LEU A 2 47.53 -47.35 13.36
CA LEU A 2 46.07 -47.26 13.28
C LEU A 2 45.69 -45.86 12.79
N CYS A 3 45.15 -45.75 11.58
CA CYS A 3 44.51 -44.53 11.10
C CYS A 3 43.11 -44.43 11.73
N PHE A 4 42.97 -43.63 12.78
CA PHE A 4 41.67 -43.19 13.26
C PHE A 4 41.09 -42.21 12.24
N VAL A 5 40.08 -42.66 11.49
CA VAL A 5 39.21 -41.78 10.70
C VAL A 5 38.28 -41.10 11.69
N VAL A 6 38.57 -39.84 12.03
CA VAL A 6 37.62 -38.99 12.74
C VAL A 6 36.56 -38.55 11.73
N PRO A 7 35.27 -38.87 11.92
CA PRO A 7 34.22 -38.28 11.10
C PRO A 7 34.11 -36.80 11.48
N ILE A 8 34.51 -35.92 10.56
CA ILE A 8 34.17 -34.50 10.65
C ILE A 8 32.65 -34.43 10.45
N SER A 9 31.90 -34.30 11.53
CA SER A 9 30.50 -33.89 11.45
C SER A 9 30.46 -32.46 10.90
N ALA A 10 30.25 -32.33 9.59
CA ALA A 10 29.93 -31.07 8.96
C ALA A 10 28.59 -30.60 9.54
N GLN A 11 28.63 -29.63 10.46
CA GLN A 11 27.44 -28.88 10.84
C GLN A 11 27.03 -28.01 9.64
N THR A 12 26.23 -28.55 8.74
CA THR A 12 25.52 -27.76 7.72
C THR A 12 24.30 -27.11 8.38
N ASN A 13 24.53 -26.13 9.26
CA ASN A 13 23.48 -25.20 9.66
C ASN A 13 24.08 -23.82 9.89
N SER A 14 24.69 -23.26 8.85
CA SER A 14 24.96 -21.82 8.80
C SER A 14 23.65 -21.11 8.46
N GLN A 15 22.85 -20.82 9.49
CA GLN A 15 21.77 -19.83 9.40
C GLN A 15 22.43 -18.52 8.95
N TYR A 16 22.32 -18.19 7.67
CA TYR A 16 22.78 -16.90 7.15
C TYR A 16 21.81 -15.84 7.70
N GLU A 17 22.19 -15.20 8.80
CA GLU A 17 21.47 -14.06 9.34
C GLU A 17 21.91 -12.81 8.57
N ALA A 18 20.98 -12.17 7.85
CA ALA A 18 21.23 -10.86 7.28
C ALA A 18 21.40 -9.83 8.41
N ASN A 19 22.27 -8.84 8.21
CA ASN A 19 22.49 -7.81 9.24
C ASN A 19 21.35 -6.77 9.27
N CYS A 20 20.68 -6.59 8.12
CA CYS A 20 19.54 -5.71 7.92
C CYS A 20 18.52 -6.36 6.98
N ASP A 21 17.24 -6.03 7.16
CA ASP A 21 16.16 -6.41 6.24
C ASP A 21 15.80 -5.27 5.25
N LEU A 22 15.03 -5.60 4.21
CA LEU A 22 14.52 -4.63 3.22
C LEU A 22 13.60 -3.54 3.82
N CYS A 23 13.12 -3.73 5.06
CA CYS A 23 12.27 -2.78 5.76
C CYS A 23 13.06 -1.84 6.68
N GLY A 24 14.40 -1.93 6.68
CA GLY A 24 15.29 -1.07 7.44
C GLY A 24 15.53 -1.51 8.88
N TYR A 25 15.06 -2.69 9.30
CA TYR A 25 15.43 -3.24 10.60
C TYR A 25 16.82 -3.87 10.53
N CYS A 26 17.71 -3.43 11.41
CA CYS A 26 19.06 -3.98 11.53
C CYS A 26 19.32 -4.51 12.95
N LYS A 27 20.15 -5.55 13.04
CA LYS A 27 20.62 -6.10 14.32
C LYS A 27 21.73 -5.22 14.89
N GLY A 28 21.65 -4.90 16.17
CA GLY A 28 22.73 -4.18 16.88
C GLY A 28 22.76 -2.66 16.69
N VAL A 29 21.81 -2.06 15.98
CA VAL A 29 21.63 -0.61 15.94
C VAL A 29 20.78 -0.11 17.11
N PRO A 30 21.05 1.08 17.67
CA PRO A 30 20.24 1.65 18.74
C PRO A 30 18.81 1.94 18.26
N LYS A 31 17.82 1.84 19.15
CA LYS A 31 16.39 2.05 18.84
C LYS A 31 16.07 3.42 18.21
N GLN A 32 16.95 4.40 18.39
CA GLN A 32 16.78 5.76 17.85
C GLN A 32 17.02 5.83 16.34
N GLU A 33 17.80 4.91 15.78
CA GLU A 33 18.12 4.84 14.35
C GLU A 33 17.26 3.79 13.62
N GLN A 34 16.50 3.00 14.39
CA GLN A 34 15.58 2.01 13.87
C GLN A 34 14.32 2.67 13.29
N PRO A 35 13.70 2.06 12.26
CA PRO A 35 12.41 2.51 11.78
C PRO A 35 11.37 2.41 12.91
N ALA A 36 10.41 3.33 12.91
CA ALA A 36 9.27 3.25 13.81
C ALA A 36 8.58 1.89 13.66
N GLU A 37 8.25 1.23 14.78
CA GLU A 37 7.67 -0.12 14.79
C GLU A 37 6.43 -0.21 13.87
N ALA A 38 5.58 0.81 13.87
CA ALA A 38 4.42 0.88 12.99
C ALA A 38 4.77 0.90 11.49
N SER A 39 5.84 1.60 11.10
CA SER A 39 6.31 1.69 9.71
C SER A 39 6.94 0.38 9.25
N TRP A 40 7.78 -0.22 10.10
CA TRP A 40 8.38 -1.52 9.84
C TRP A 40 7.30 -2.60 9.73
N LYS A 41 6.29 -2.59 10.62
CA LYS A 41 5.16 -3.54 10.59
C LYS A 41 4.45 -3.54 9.22
N ARG A 42 4.15 -2.36 8.68
CA ARG A 42 3.50 -2.22 7.37
C ARG A 42 4.37 -2.75 6.21
N CYS A 43 5.67 -2.49 6.28
CA CYS A 43 6.61 -2.99 5.30
C CYS A 43 6.74 -4.51 5.37
N ARG A 44 6.88 -5.06 6.57
CA ARG A 44 6.99 -6.50 6.82
C ARG A 44 5.73 -7.23 6.36
N ASP A 45 4.56 -6.72 6.70
CA ASP A 45 3.29 -7.36 6.31
C ASP A 45 3.10 -7.40 4.78
N CYS A 46 3.79 -6.51 4.05
CA CYS A 46 3.81 -6.45 2.60
C CYS A 46 4.86 -7.39 1.97
N LEU A 47 6.13 -7.22 2.33
CA LEU A 47 7.25 -7.92 1.69
C LEU A 47 7.47 -9.33 2.23
N TYR A 48 7.13 -9.58 3.50
CA TYR A 48 7.39 -10.84 4.18
C TYR A 48 6.08 -11.47 4.66
N SER A 49 5.29 -11.95 3.69
CA SER A 49 3.96 -12.54 3.92
C SER A 49 3.96 -13.74 4.88
N LYS A 50 5.11 -14.40 5.08
CA LYS A 50 5.30 -15.58 5.94
C LYS A 50 5.61 -15.28 7.41
N VAL A 51 5.84 -14.02 7.79
CA VAL A 51 6.26 -13.62 9.16
C VAL A 51 5.36 -12.52 9.76
N LYS A 52 4.08 -12.47 9.38
CA LYS A 52 3.13 -11.41 9.76
C LYS A 52 2.93 -11.24 11.27
N ASP A 53 3.12 -12.28 12.08
CA ASP A 53 2.80 -12.27 13.52
C ASP A 53 4.02 -12.06 14.44
N TYR A 54 5.23 -11.99 13.89
CA TYR A 54 6.45 -11.89 14.70
C TYR A 54 6.85 -10.44 14.96
N ALA A 55 7.32 -10.17 16.17
CA ALA A 55 7.78 -8.84 16.55
C ALA A 55 9.16 -8.56 15.95
N MET A 56 9.51 -7.27 15.86
CA MET A 56 10.82 -6.80 15.41
C MET A 56 11.96 -7.41 16.24
N THR A 57 11.72 -7.69 17.52
CA THR A 57 12.69 -8.32 18.45
C THR A 57 13.05 -9.75 18.11
N ASP A 58 12.23 -10.44 17.32
CA ASP A 58 12.38 -11.88 17.10
C ASP A 58 13.43 -12.21 16.04
N ASN A 59 13.96 -11.18 15.36
CA ASN A 59 14.96 -11.28 14.28
C ASN A 59 14.55 -12.25 13.15
N MET A 60 13.25 -12.53 13.00
CA MET A 60 12.74 -13.50 12.03
C MET A 60 12.88 -13.03 10.58
N THR A 61 12.88 -11.71 10.33
CA THR A 61 13.16 -11.15 8.99
C THR A 61 14.64 -11.24 8.62
N LEU A 62 15.52 -11.50 9.59
CA LEU A 62 16.97 -11.60 9.40
C LEU A 62 17.45 -13.03 9.22
N LYS A 63 16.77 -14.01 9.84
CA LYS A 63 17.13 -15.42 9.78
C LYS A 63 16.77 -16.03 8.43
N GLY A 64 17.77 -16.50 7.69
CA GLY A 64 17.60 -17.35 6.52
C GLY A 64 16.63 -16.77 5.51
N VAL A 65 16.94 -15.57 4.98
CA VAL A 65 16.18 -14.76 4.01
C VAL A 65 14.87 -15.45 3.58
N PRO A 66 13.74 -15.23 4.25
CA PRO A 66 12.46 -15.43 3.58
C PRO A 66 12.55 -14.56 2.34
N GLN A 67 12.63 -15.18 1.16
CA GLN A 67 12.72 -14.44 -0.08
C GLN A 67 11.53 -13.47 -0.07
N PRO A 68 11.77 -12.16 -0.25
CA PRO A 68 10.68 -11.21 -0.35
C PRO A 68 9.74 -11.72 -1.42
N ASP A 69 8.44 -11.62 -1.15
CA ASP A 69 7.43 -12.01 -2.12
C ASP A 69 7.70 -11.21 -3.41
N SER A 70 8.01 -11.88 -4.52
CA SER A 70 8.35 -11.20 -5.78
C SER A 70 7.18 -10.38 -6.30
N ASP A 71 5.98 -10.70 -5.83
CA ASP A 71 4.74 -10.13 -6.30
C ASP A 71 4.31 -8.93 -5.44
N HIS A 72 5.01 -8.62 -4.35
CA HIS A 72 4.69 -7.51 -3.46
C HIS A 72 5.85 -6.52 -3.30
N TYR A 73 5.55 -5.25 -3.56
CA TYR A 73 6.50 -4.14 -3.44
C TYR A 73 5.98 -3.13 -2.41
N TYR A 74 6.81 -2.77 -1.43
CA TYR A 74 6.47 -1.73 -0.48
C TYR A 74 6.91 -0.36 -1.01
N THR A 75 5.94 0.52 -1.21
CA THR A 75 6.15 1.88 -1.73
C THR A 75 5.58 2.94 -0.79
N MET A 76 5.83 4.21 -1.07
CA MET A 76 5.22 5.33 -0.33
C MET A 76 3.68 5.33 -0.41
N LEU A 77 3.10 4.71 -1.45
CA LEU A 77 1.65 4.55 -1.61
C LEU A 77 1.07 3.36 -0.84
N GLY A 78 1.93 2.60 -0.16
CA GLY A 78 1.61 1.37 0.55
C GLY A 78 2.13 0.13 -0.17
N CYS A 79 1.60 -1.02 0.23
CA CYS A 79 1.91 -2.29 -0.40
C CYS A 79 1.26 -2.37 -1.79
N LEU A 80 2.04 -2.73 -2.81
CA LEU A 80 1.58 -2.91 -4.17
C LEU A 80 1.82 -4.36 -4.59
N SER A 81 0.75 -5.03 -5.00
CA SER A 81 0.77 -6.38 -5.56
C SER A 81 0.82 -6.30 -7.08
N THR A 82 1.68 -7.07 -7.74
CA THR A 82 1.71 -7.19 -9.22
C THR A 82 0.73 -8.23 -9.74
N GLN A 83 0.03 -8.94 -8.85
CA GLN A 83 -1.02 -9.87 -9.22
C GLN A 83 -2.19 -9.10 -9.88
N PRO A 84 -2.65 -9.49 -11.08
CA PRO A 84 -3.56 -8.67 -11.89
C PRO A 84 -4.88 -8.31 -11.18
N GLY A 85 -5.39 -9.22 -10.33
CA GLY A 85 -6.58 -8.96 -9.52
C GLY A 85 -6.34 -7.89 -8.46
N GLU A 86 -5.39 -8.11 -7.57
CA GLU A 86 -5.11 -7.19 -6.46
C GLU A 86 -4.60 -5.84 -6.93
N PHE A 87 -3.79 -5.83 -7.99
CA PHE A 87 -3.27 -4.61 -8.61
C PHE A 87 -4.38 -3.68 -9.07
N ALA A 88 -5.41 -4.22 -9.75
CA ALA A 88 -6.54 -3.42 -10.21
C ALA A 88 -7.32 -2.78 -9.05
N GLY A 89 -7.46 -3.51 -7.93
CA GLY A 89 -8.11 -2.98 -6.73
C GLY A 89 -7.31 -1.87 -6.05
N GLN A 90 -6.01 -2.08 -5.88
CA GLN A 90 -5.09 -1.10 -5.32
C GLN A 90 -5.01 0.16 -6.19
N LEU A 91 -4.91 -0.01 -7.51
CA LEU A 91 -4.90 1.09 -8.48
C LEU A 91 -6.20 1.90 -8.40
N THR A 92 -7.35 1.23 -8.35
CA THR A 92 -8.66 1.91 -8.22
C THR A 92 -8.74 2.73 -6.94
N ARG A 93 -8.23 2.22 -5.81
CA ARG A 93 -8.20 2.95 -4.53
C ARG A 93 -7.32 4.21 -4.60
N ILE A 94 -6.15 4.11 -5.24
CA ILE A 94 -5.23 5.25 -5.41
C ILE A 94 -5.87 6.29 -6.34
N LEU A 95 -6.40 5.87 -7.49
CA LEU A 95 -7.06 6.76 -8.44
C LEU A 95 -8.28 7.45 -7.84
N LEU A 96 -9.11 6.72 -7.10
CA LEU A 96 -10.29 7.29 -6.43
C LEU A 96 -9.89 8.35 -5.40
N SER A 97 -8.80 8.13 -4.66
CA SER A 97 -8.29 9.11 -3.69
C SER A 97 -7.80 10.38 -4.37
N LEU A 98 -7.07 10.23 -5.49
CA LEU A 98 -6.54 11.36 -6.26
C LEU A 98 -7.68 12.17 -6.91
N VAL A 99 -8.60 11.49 -7.61
CA VAL A 99 -9.71 12.13 -8.31
C VAL A 99 -10.71 12.75 -7.33
N GLY A 100 -11.01 12.06 -6.22
CA GLY A 100 -11.83 12.61 -5.14
C GLY A 100 -11.22 13.87 -4.54
N GLY A 101 -9.90 13.87 -4.30
CA GLY A 101 -9.18 15.05 -3.82
C GLY A 101 -9.24 16.23 -4.80
N ILE A 102 -8.98 16.01 -6.09
CA ILE A 102 -9.04 17.05 -7.12
C ILE A 102 -10.47 17.60 -7.26
N ALA A 103 -11.47 16.72 -7.33
CA ALA A 103 -12.87 17.12 -7.40
C ALA A 103 -13.30 17.96 -6.18
N PHE A 104 -12.84 17.59 -4.99
CA PHE A 104 -13.09 18.34 -3.77
C PHE A 104 -12.49 19.75 -3.82
N LEU A 105 -11.28 19.92 -4.36
CA LEU A 105 -10.68 21.24 -4.54
C LEU A 105 -11.46 22.11 -5.53
N PHE A 106 -11.91 21.55 -6.66
CA PHE A 106 -12.78 22.27 -7.59
C PHE A 106 -14.13 22.66 -6.98
N PHE A 107 -14.69 21.77 -6.15
CA PHE A 107 -15.90 22.07 -5.40
C PHE A 107 -15.70 23.26 -4.44
N LEU A 108 -14.62 23.27 -3.65
CA LEU A 108 -14.29 24.38 -2.75
C LEU A 108 -14.06 25.69 -3.52
N TYR A 109 -13.36 25.63 -4.65
CA TYR A 109 -13.14 26.79 -5.50
C TYR A 109 -14.47 27.36 -6.05
N GLY A 110 -15.32 26.50 -6.61
CA GLY A 110 -16.65 26.91 -7.10
C GLY A 110 -17.51 27.50 -5.99
N ALA A 111 -17.52 26.89 -4.80
CA ALA A 111 -18.23 27.40 -3.64
C ALA A 111 -17.71 28.78 -3.19
N GLY A 112 -16.38 28.97 -3.17
CA GLY A 112 -15.75 30.25 -2.85
C GLY A 112 -16.10 31.35 -3.85
N VAL A 113 -16.16 31.02 -5.15
CA VAL A 113 -16.59 31.97 -6.19
C VAL A 113 -18.04 32.38 -5.97
N ILE A 114 -18.96 31.44 -5.68
CA ILE A 114 -20.37 31.77 -5.39
C ILE A 114 -20.48 32.70 -4.17
N ALA A 115 -19.77 32.37 -3.08
CA ALA A 115 -19.81 33.14 -1.84
C ALA A 115 -19.29 34.58 -2.00
N THR A 116 -18.29 34.80 -2.88
CA THR A 116 -17.66 36.11 -3.12
C THR A 116 -18.28 36.91 -4.27
N SER A 117 -19.35 36.42 -4.91
CA SER A 117 -19.87 36.99 -6.17
C SER A 117 -20.58 38.34 -6.04
N GLN A 118 -20.82 38.89 -4.84
CA GLN A 118 -21.36 40.23 -4.57
C GLN A 118 -22.38 40.74 -5.63
N ALA A 119 -23.46 39.97 -5.86
CA ALA A 119 -24.55 40.26 -6.80
C ALA A 119 -24.22 40.30 -8.31
N ASN A 120 -22.99 39.95 -8.73
CA ASN A 120 -22.67 39.76 -10.14
C ASN A 120 -23.23 38.41 -10.64
N ALA A 121 -24.24 38.48 -11.52
CA ALA A 121 -24.92 37.30 -12.07
C ALA A 121 -24.00 36.38 -12.89
N GLU A 122 -22.99 36.93 -13.56
CA GLU A 122 -22.04 36.16 -14.37
C GLU A 122 -21.17 35.26 -13.50
N ARG A 123 -20.57 35.82 -12.43
CA ARG A 123 -19.73 35.06 -11.49
C ARG A 123 -20.52 34.02 -10.71
N LEU A 124 -21.75 34.36 -10.34
CA LEU A 124 -22.63 33.43 -9.64
C LEU A 124 -23.01 32.22 -10.51
N ASN A 125 -23.32 32.44 -11.78
CA ASN A 125 -23.62 31.35 -12.73
C ASN A 125 -22.37 30.52 -13.07
N TYR A 126 -21.21 31.17 -13.20
CA TYR A 126 -19.94 30.47 -13.39
C TYR A 126 -19.60 29.55 -12.21
N GLY A 127 -19.69 30.07 -10.97
CA GLY A 127 -19.47 29.27 -9.76
C GLY A 127 -20.43 28.09 -9.64
N LYS A 128 -21.73 28.30 -9.95
CA LYS A 128 -22.72 27.22 -9.99
C LYS A 128 -22.36 26.13 -11.01
N ARG A 129 -21.91 26.52 -12.20
CA ARG A 129 -21.50 25.56 -13.24
C ARG A 129 -20.29 24.74 -12.80
N LEU A 130 -19.31 25.36 -12.13
CA LEU A 130 -18.16 24.70 -11.53
C LEU A 130 -18.57 23.64 -10.52
N VAL A 131 -19.40 24.02 -9.54
CA VAL A 131 -19.90 23.10 -8.50
C VAL A 131 -20.67 21.94 -9.12
N TYR A 132 -21.57 22.23 -10.07
CA TYR A 132 -22.34 21.20 -10.75
C TYR A 132 -21.45 20.23 -11.53
N SER A 133 -20.45 20.75 -12.25
CA SER A 133 -19.50 19.93 -13.01
C SER A 133 -18.65 19.04 -12.11
N ALA A 134 -18.21 19.54 -10.94
CA ALA A 134 -17.46 18.78 -9.96
C ALA A 134 -18.30 17.64 -9.36
N LEU A 135 -19.58 17.91 -9.05
CA LEU A 135 -20.51 16.91 -8.54
C LEU A 135 -20.79 15.81 -9.57
N VAL A 136 -21.06 16.17 -10.82
CA VAL A 136 -21.31 15.19 -11.89
C VAL A 136 -20.07 14.32 -12.13
N GLY A 137 -18.88 14.93 -12.16
CA GLY A 137 -17.61 14.19 -12.30
C GLY A 137 -17.37 13.23 -11.14
N LEU A 138 -17.60 13.67 -9.90
CA LEU A 138 -17.45 12.82 -8.71
C LEU A 138 -18.44 11.66 -8.73
N LEU A 139 -19.72 11.93 -9.04
CA LEU A 139 -20.74 10.89 -9.16
C LEU A 139 -20.38 9.87 -10.23
N PHE A 140 -19.92 10.32 -11.40
CA PHE A 140 -19.50 9.45 -12.49
C PHE A 140 -18.41 8.47 -12.05
N VAL A 141 -17.40 8.95 -11.32
CA VAL A 141 -16.31 8.11 -10.81
C VAL A 141 -16.83 7.11 -9.77
N ILE A 142 -17.68 7.55 -8.84
CA ILE A 142 -18.29 6.65 -7.83
C ILE A 142 -19.06 5.54 -8.54
N PHE A 143 -19.98 5.87 -9.46
CA PHE A 143 -20.73 4.87 -10.21
C PHE A 143 -19.84 3.93 -11.03
N SER A 144 -18.82 4.46 -11.70
CA SER A 144 -17.85 3.66 -12.45
C SER A 144 -17.16 2.63 -11.55
N THR A 145 -16.65 3.05 -10.38
CA THR A 145 -16.01 2.14 -9.44
C THR A 145 -16.98 1.11 -8.85
N LEU A 146 -18.24 1.47 -8.62
CA LEU A 146 -19.26 0.53 -8.15
C LEU A 146 -19.54 -0.56 -9.19
N ILE A 147 -19.65 -0.21 -10.47
CA ILE A 147 -19.85 -1.18 -11.55
C ILE A 147 -18.65 -2.13 -11.64
N ILE A 148 -17.42 -1.61 -11.56
CA ILE A 148 -16.21 -2.44 -11.56
C ILE A 148 -16.21 -3.41 -10.39
N ARG A 149 -16.55 -2.94 -9.19
CA ARG A 149 -16.60 -3.79 -7.98
C ARG A 149 -17.69 -4.85 -8.07
N PHE A 150 -18.86 -4.51 -8.62
CA PHE A 150 -19.95 -5.45 -8.85
C PHE A 150 -19.50 -6.58 -9.79
N ILE A 151 -18.90 -6.24 -10.94
CA ILE A 151 -18.43 -7.25 -11.90
C ILE A 151 -17.26 -8.07 -11.30
N ALA A 152 -16.30 -7.41 -10.63
CA ALA A 152 -15.13 -8.09 -10.06
C ALA A 152 -15.48 -9.05 -8.92
N ALA A 153 -16.43 -8.68 -8.06
CA ALA A 153 -16.86 -9.50 -6.93
C ALA A 153 -17.83 -10.61 -7.35
N ASP A 154 -18.86 -10.28 -8.14
CA ASP A 154 -19.96 -11.21 -8.41
C ASP A 154 -19.70 -12.13 -9.62
N ILE A 155 -18.99 -11.64 -10.64
CA ILE A 155 -18.76 -12.40 -11.88
C ILE A 155 -17.41 -13.11 -11.85
N LEU A 156 -16.33 -12.41 -11.51
CA LEU A 156 -14.98 -12.96 -11.58
C LEU A 156 -14.50 -13.56 -10.24
N LYS A 157 -15.26 -13.38 -9.15
CA LYS A 157 -14.97 -13.87 -7.79
C LYS A 157 -13.51 -13.68 -7.38
N ILE A 158 -12.92 -12.50 -7.66
CA ILE A 158 -11.56 -12.25 -7.22
C ILE A 158 -11.58 -12.01 -5.70
N PRO A 159 -10.96 -12.90 -4.89
CA PRO A 159 -10.86 -12.68 -3.46
C PRO A 159 -10.08 -11.38 -3.20
N GLY A 160 -10.66 -10.45 -2.45
CA GLY A 160 -10.04 -9.15 -2.11
C GLY A 160 -10.79 -7.89 -2.55
N PHE A 161 -11.85 -7.98 -3.37
CA PHE A 161 -12.67 -6.83 -3.79
C PHE A 161 -13.94 -6.59 -2.94
N GLY A 162 -14.39 -7.63 -2.23
CA GLY A 162 -15.37 -7.53 -1.14
C GLY A 162 -14.62 -7.12 0.13
N GLY A 163 -14.99 -5.97 0.70
CA GLY A 163 -14.44 -5.53 1.98
C GLY A 163 -14.97 -6.37 3.14
#